data_AF-A0A928IKX9-F1
#
_entry.id   AF-A0A928IKX9-F1
#
_cell.length_a   1.000
_cell.length_b   1.000
_cell.length_c   1.000
_cell.angle_alpha   90.00
_cell.angle_beta   90.00
_cell.angle_gamma   90.00
#
_symmetry.space_group_name_H-M   'P 1'
#
loop_
_entity.id
_entity.type
_entity.pdbx_description
1 polymer ?
#
loop_
_entity_poly.entity_id
_entity_poly.type
_entity_poly.pdbx_seq_one_letter_code
_entity_poly.pdbx_strand_id
1 'polypeptide(L)' 'MKLVSKRNLDQKNRVFIPKEYITAAGGIYDGECYITFDEDTKKIEILFPSALEMIEKSESSERR' A
#
# COMPACT_ATOMS: atom_id res chain seq x y z
N MET A 1 0.87 6.26 16.68
CA MET A 1 1.89 5.38 16.03
C MET A 1 2.23 6.00 14.68
N LYS A 2 3.46 6.49 14.46
CA LYS A 2 3.85 7.14 13.20
C LYS A 2 4.22 6.05 12.19
N LEU A 3 3.39 5.83 11.18
CA LEU A 3 3.57 4.83 10.11
C LEU A 3 4.72 5.14 9.13
N VAL A 4 5.37 6.30 9.26
CA VAL A 4 6.43 6.75 8.34
C VAL A 4 7.73 6.95 9.10
N SER A 5 8.63 5.97 9.00
CA SER A 5 10.04 6.13 9.38
C SER A 5 10.83 6.49 8.14
N LYS A 6 11.56 7.62 8.16
CA LYS A 6 12.59 7.90 7.14
C LYS A 6 13.62 6.77 7.21
N ARG A 7 13.56 5.80 6.30
CA ARG A 7 14.57 4.76 6.17
C ARG A 7 15.61 5.23 5.15
N ASN A 8 16.88 4.96 5.45
CA ASN A 8 17.95 5.12 4.47
C ASN A 8 17.65 4.22 3.29
N LEU A 9 17.58 4.81 2.09
CA LEU A 9 17.58 4.08 0.84
C LEU A 9 18.86 3.25 0.78
N ASP A 10 18.77 2.02 0.28
CA ASP A 10 19.98 1.27 0.00
C ASP A 10 20.72 1.84 -1.23
N GLN A 11 21.93 1.34 -1.51
CA GLN A 11 22.74 1.80 -2.65
C GLN A 11 22.08 1.61 -4.03
N LYS A 12 20.92 0.94 -4.09
CA LYS A 12 20.13 0.69 -5.29
C LYS A 12 18.78 1.41 -5.26
N ASN A 13 18.60 2.41 -4.38
CA ASN A 13 17.36 3.16 -4.18
C ASN A 13 16.14 2.30 -3.83
N ARG A 14 16.35 1.17 -3.13
CA ARG A 14 15.27 0.29 -2.69
C ARG A 14 14.79 0.70 -1.30
N VAL A 15 13.48 0.65 -1.11
CA VAL A 15 12.82 0.82 0.18
C VAL A 15 12.49 -0.56 0.74
N PHE A 16 13.02 -0.90 1.91
CA PHE A 16 12.63 -2.14 2.59
C PHE A 16 11.30 -1.95 3.32
N ILE A 17 10.28 -2.70 2.89
CA ILE A 17 8.94 -2.72 3.49
C ILE A 17 8.78 -4.05 4.25
N PRO A 18 8.59 -4.01 5.59
CA PRO A 18 8.31 -5.22 6.37
C PRO A 18 7.01 -5.90 5.94
N LYS A 19 7.00 -7.23 6.00
CA LYS A 19 5.81 -8.06 5.70
C LYS A 19 4.57 -7.64 6.49
N GLU A 20 4.74 -7.23 7.75
CA GLU A 20 3.64 -6.82 8.62
C GLU A 20 2.85 -5.63 8.05
N TYR A 21 3.51 -4.68 7.40
CA TYR A 21 2.85 -3.53 6.78
C TYR A 21 2.12 -3.90 5.49
N ILE A 22 2.67 -4.86 4.73
CA ILE A 22 2.01 -5.40 3.52
C ILE A 22 0.72 -6.10 3.92
N THR A 23 0.77 -7.00 4.91
CA THR A 23 -0.41 -7.72 5.39
C THR A 23 -1.44 -6.79 6.04
N ALA A 24 -1.00 -5.80 6.83
CA ALA A 24 -1.92 -4.81 7.42
C ALA A 24 -2.63 -3.95 6.36
N ALA A 25 -1.97 -3.69 5.23
CA ALA A 25 -2.56 -2.99 4.09
C ALA A 25 -3.41 -3.90 3.19
N GLY A 26 -3.67 -5.15 3.59
CA GLY A 26 -4.47 -6.11 2.84
C GLY A 26 -3.72 -6.83 1.73
N GLY A 27 -2.40 -6.63 1.60
CA GLY A 27 -1.55 -7.29 0.61
C GLY A 27 -1.14 -8.71 0.99
N ILE A 28 -0.81 -9.51 -0.03
CA ILE A 28 -0.30 -10.87 0.11
C ILE A 28 1.21 -10.86 -0.08
N TYR A 29 1.95 -11.62 0.75
CA TYR A 29 3.40 -11.77 0.61
C TYR A 29 3.73 -12.45 -0.74
N ASP A 30 4.69 -11.91 -1.48
CA ASP A 30 5.00 -12.26 -2.88
C ASP A 30 3.82 -12.07 -3.88
N GLY A 31 2.81 -11.29 -3.50
CA GLY A 31 1.69 -10.92 -4.37
C GLY A 31 1.97 -9.71 -5.27
N GLU A 32 1.05 -9.45 -6.20
CA GLU A 32 1.09 -8.28 -7.07
C GLU A 32 0.57 -7.03 -6.34
N CYS A 33 1.09 -5.86 -6.73
CA CYS A 33 0.64 -4.57 -6.24
C CYS A 33 0.79 -3.49 -7.31
N TYR A 34 0.04 -2.40 -7.15
CA TYR A 34 0.21 -1.18 -7.95
C TYR A 34 1.04 -0.18 -7.16
N ILE A 35 1.95 0.50 -7.86
CA ILE A 35 2.76 1.59 -7.31
C ILE A 35 2.42 2.84 -8.09
N THR A 36 1.88 3.86 -7.41
CA THR A 36 1.52 5.14 -8.00
C THR A 36 2.35 6.26 -7.41
N PHE A 37 2.66 7.26 -8.23
CA PHE A 37 3.30 8.49 -7.79
C PHE A 37 2.34 9.65 -8.03
N ASP A 38 1.96 10.32 -6.95
CA ASP A 38 1.13 11.53 -6.99
C ASP A 38 2.05 12.74 -7.18
N GLU A 39 1.93 13.40 -8.32
CA GLU A 39 2.75 14.56 -8.67
C GLU A 39 2.41 15.81 -7.85
N ASP A 40 1.19 15.96 -7.36
CA ASP A 40 0.77 17.13 -6.59
C ASP A 40 1.27 17.03 -5.15
N THR A 41 1.10 15.86 -4.53
CA THR A 41 1.51 15.63 -3.14
C THR A 41 2.95 15.13 -2.99
N LYS A 42 3.60 14.78 -4.11
CA LYS A 42 4.94 14.18 -4.18
C LYS A 42 5.05 12.91 -3.32
N LYS A 43 3.97 12.13 -3.25
CA LYS A 43 3.90 10.88 -2.48
C LYS A 43 3.92 9.67 -3.41
N ILE A 44 4.49 8.58 -2.90
CA ILE A 44 4.38 7.25 -3.51
C ILE A 44 3.35 6.48 -2.70
N GLU A 45 2.37 5.90 -3.38
CA GLU A 45 1.35 5.04 -2.80
C GLU A 45 1.48 3.63 -3.36
N ILE A 46 1.18 2.64 -2.51
CA ILE A 46 1.20 1.23 -2.87
C ILE A 46 -0.20 0.67 -2.60
N LEU A 47 -0.85 0.18 -3.65
CA LEU A 47 -2.22 -0.31 -3.61
C LEU A 47 -2.22 -1.81 -3.87
N PHE A 48 -2.94 -2.55 -3.03
CA PHE A 48 -3.08 -4.00 -3.17
C PHE A 48 -4.46 -4.34 -3.78
N PRO A 49 -4.54 -5.20 -4.81
CA PRO A 49 -5.81 -5.57 -5.44
C PRO A 49 -6.84 -6.12 -4.46
N SER A 50 -6.39 -6.94 -3.51
CA SER A 50 -7.19 -7.48 -2.42
C SER A 50 -7.77 -6.39 -1.49
N ALA A 51 -7.06 -5.27 -1.32
CA ALA A 51 -7.58 -4.13 -0.57
C ALA A 51 -8.64 -3.35 -1.37
N LEU A 52 -8.49 -3.27 -2.71
CA LEU A 52 -9.48 -2.66 -3.59
C LEU A 52 -10.79 -3.46 -3.60
N GLU A 53 -10.71 -4.80 -3.64
CA GLU A 53 -11.89 -5.67 -3.57
C GLU A 53 -12.66 -5.55 -2.23
N MET A 54 -11.97 -5.23 -1.13
CA MET A 54 -12.60 -4.97 0.17
C MET A 54 -13.34 -3.62 0.21
N ILE A 55 -12.82 -2.61 -0.49
CA ILE A 55 -13.47 -1.29 -0.61
C ILE A 55 -14.76 -1.43 -1.44
N GLU A 56 -14.70 -2.08 -2.59
CA GLU A 56 -15.87 -2.25 -3.48
C GLU A 56 -17.01 -3.05 -2.82
N LYS A 57 -16.68 -4.03 -1.97
CA LYS A 57 -17.69 -4.80 -1.21
C LYS A 57 -18.36 -3.99 -0.09
N SER A 58 -17.65 -3.02 0.49
CA SER A 58 -18.17 -2.18 1.56
C SER A 58 -19.18 -1.15 1.01
N GLU A 59 -18.88 -0.51 -0.13
CA GLU A 59 -19.78 0.46 -0.77
C GLU A 59 -21.06 -0.18 -1.35
N SER A 60 -20.98 -1.45 -1.77
CA SER A 60 -22.13 -2.20 -2.27
C SER A 60 -23.13 -2.59 -1.16
N SER A 61 -22.71 -2.58 0.11
CA SER A 61 -23.53 -2.96 1.26
C SER A 61 -24.31 -1.77 1.86
N GLU A 62 -23.88 -0.53 1.61
CA GLU A 62 -24.55 0.70 2.08
C GLU A 62 -25.66 1.19 1.13
N ARG A 63 -25.79 0.61 -0.06
CA ARG A 63 -26.87 0.92 -1.03
C ARG A 63 -28.06 -0.06 -0.98
N ARG A 64 -28.23 -0.82 0.11
CA ARG A 64 -29.37 -1.73 0.31
C ARG A 64 -30.27 -1.28 1.45
#